data_AF-A0A537URG0-F1
#
_entry.id   AF-A0A537URG0-F1
#
_cell.length_a   1.000
_cell.length_b   1.000
_cell.length_c   1.000
_cell.angle_alpha   90.00
_cell.angle_beta   90.00
_cell.angle_gamma   90.00
#
_symmetry.space_group_name_H-M   'P 1'
#
loop_
_entity.id
_entity.type
_entity.pdbx_description
1 polymer ?
#
loop_
_entity_poly.entity_id
_entity_poly.type
_entity_poly.pdbx_seq_one_letter_code
_entity_poly.pdbx_strand_id
1 'polypeptide(L)'
;MSTIPARSARTASGNTPTITARAAVGRSRMSRSAPISVGLTRRPRRQWSCEKAGRGKTAMAIEGQYLGMGLRIDELDVENVEYFKHCAAHDFHLQACAQCNRLRYPPTTACPWCMSRESTWKKVAGKGAVHSYTEVHHAIQPSFRAKTPYMVLLVDLDTQKGEPTPDEALRVIGNLCTPDGQLAPPDMVKRVGVGTRVRMVFSDVSDGIALPQWTIDETAQQPAKVWRYAQE
;
A
#
# COMPACT_ATOMS: atom_id res chain seq x y z
N MET A 1 -14.76 -18.49 -43.64
CA MET A 1 -15.86 -17.52 -43.43
C MET A 1 -16.94 -18.21 -42.61
N SER A 2 -17.01 -17.92 -41.32
CA SER A 2 -18.05 -18.45 -40.42
C SER A 2 -18.52 -17.29 -39.54
N THR A 3 -19.77 -16.88 -39.75
CA THR A 3 -20.40 -15.68 -39.19
C THR A 3 -21.06 -16.00 -37.85
N ILE A 4 -20.70 -15.26 -36.80
CA ILE A 4 -21.30 -15.33 -35.46
C ILE A 4 -22.52 -14.38 -35.44
N PRO A 5 -23.73 -14.79 -35.02
CA PRO A 5 -24.86 -13.87 -34.90
C PRO A 5 -24.77 -13.04 -33.61
N ALA A 6 -24.97 -11.72 -33.76
CA ALA A 6 -24.98 -10.75 -32.69
C ALA A 6 -26.20 -10.92 -31.76
N ARG A 7 -25.95 -11.01 -30.45
CA ARG A 7 -26.99 -10.95 -29.40
C ARG A 7 -27.37 -9.49 -29.16
N SER A 8 -28.66 -9.17 -29.29
CA SER A 8 -29.18 -7.83 -28.99
C SER A 8 -29.19 -7.55 -27.48
N ALA A 9 -28.76 -6.35 -27.11
CA ALA A 9 -28.80 -5.84 -25.76
C ALA A 9 -30.23 -5.38 -25.42
N ARG A 10 -30.77 -5.86 -24.29
CA ARG A 10 -32.02 -5.34 -23.73
C ARG A 10 -31.75 -3.97 -23.10
N THR A 11 -32.41 -2.95 -23.63
CA THR A 11 -32.46 -1.60 -23.07
C THR A 11 -33.30 -1.61 -21.79
N ALA A 12 -32.68 -1.28 -20.66
CA ALA A 12 -33.38 -1.04 -19.41
C ALA A 12 -33.97 0.38 -19.44
N SER A 13 -35.29 0.49 -19.56
CA SER A 13 -36.01 1.76 -19.40
C SER A 13 -36.09 2.11 -17.92
N GLY A 14 -35.30 3.08 -17.47
CA GLY A 14 -35.38 3.65 -16.13
C GLY A 14 -36.60 4.55 -16.00
N ASN A 15 -37.57 4.15 -15.18
CA ASN A 15 -38.63 5.03 -14.68
C ASN A 15 -38.16 5.67 -13.37
N THR A 16 -37.91 6.98 -13.40
CA THR A 16 -37.68 7.82 -12.22
C THR A 16 -39.03 8.21 -11.62
N PRO A 17 -39.37 7.85 -10.36
CA PRO A 17 -40.58 8.36 -9.74
C PRO A 17 -40.37 9.80 -9.27
N THR A 18 -41.09 10.73 -9.89
CA THR A 18 -41.23 12.12 -9.42
C THR A 18 -42.14 12.13 -8.19
N ILE A 19 -41.58 12.47 -7.02
CA ILE A 19 -42.35 12.68 -5.79
C ILE A 19 -42.90 14.11 -5.80
N THR A 20 -44.21 14.25 -6.00
CA THR A 20 -44.92 15.53 -5.89
C THR A 20 -45.36 15.75 -4.44
N ALA A 21 -44.67 16.63 -3.71
CA ALA A 21 -45.10 17.05 -2.38
C ALA A 21 -46.22 18.11 -2.48
N ARG A 22 -47.42 17.76 -2.00
CA ARG A 22 -48.53 18.71 -1.81
C ARG A 22 -48.30 19.50 -0.52
N ALA A 23 -48.10 20.81 -0.62
CA ALA A 23 -48.10 21.71 0.53
C ALA A 23 -49.53 21.96 1.01
N ALA A 24 -49.87 21.47 2.21
CA ALA A 24 -51.10 21.82 2.91
C ALA A 24 -50.84 23.06 3.79
N VAL A 25 -51.45 24.19 3.46
CA VAL A 25 -51.41 25.41 4.28
C VAL A 25 -52.48 25.30 5.37
N GLY A 26 -52.08 24.81 6.55
CA GLY A 26 -52.87 24.88 7.77
C GLY A 26 -52.57 26.18 8.52
N ARG A 27 -53.55 27.09 8.63
CA ARG A 27 -53.47 28.27 9.51
C ARG A 27 -53.65 27.81 10.96
N SER A 28 -52.59 27.85 11.75
CA SER A 28 -52.67 27.65 13.20
C SER A 28 -52.69 29.01 13.92
N ARG A 29 -53.67 29.18 14.83
CA ARG A 29 -53.81 30.35 15.71
C ARG A 29 -52.65 30.38 16.71
N MET A 30 -51.89 31.48 16.74
CA MET A 30 -50.90 31.74 17.79
C MET A 30 -51.62 32.05 19.12
N SER A 31 -51.47 31.18 20.11
CA SER A 31 -51.68 31.56 21.51
C SER A 31 -50.39 32.18 22.05
N ARG A 32 -50.50 33.29 22.78
CA ARG A 32 -49.35 33.98 23.38
C ARG A 32 -48.92 33.22 24.63
N SER A 33 -47.72 32.64 24.61
CA SER A 33 -47.07 32.09 25.79
C SER A 33 -46.35 33.20 26.56
N ALA A 34 -46.41 33.15 27.90
CA ALA A 34 -45.71 34.06 28.82
C ALA A 34 -44.18 33.92 28.70
N PRO A 35 -43.40 34.96 29.03
CA PRO A 35 -41.95 34.91 28.91
C PRO A 35 -41.33 33.94 29.93
N ILE A 36 -40.55 32.98 29.43
CA ILE A 36 -39.71 32.10 30.25
C ILE A 36 -38.46 32.88 30.61
N SER A 37 -38.24 33.12 31.90
CA SER A 37 -36.99 33.66 32.43
C SER A 37 -35.88 32.61 32.33
N VAL A 38 -34.97 32.79 31.37
CA VAL A 38 -33.78 31.95 31.24
C VAL A 38 -32.73 32.42 32.24
N GLY A 39 -32.77 31.84 33.45
CA GLY A 39 -31.66 31.95 34.38
C GLY A 39 -30.42 31.23 33.82
N LEU A 40 -29.34 31.96 33.58
CA LEU A 40 -28.02 31.43 33.23
C LEU A 40 -27.46 30.63 34.42
N THR A 41 -27.90 29.39 34.58
CA THR A 41 -27.21 28.44 35.45
C THR A 41 -25.93 28.02 34.73
N ARG A 42 -24.79 28.53 35.22
CA ARG A 42 -23.47 28.04 34.79
C ARG A 42 -23.39 26.56 35.12
N ARG A 43 -23.60 25.70 34.13
CA ARG A 43 -23.22 24.28 34.23
C ARG A 43 -21.72 24.23 34.52
N PRO A 44 -21.26 23.53 35.56
CA PRO A 44 -19.83 23.38 35.80
C PRO A 44 -19.21 22.76 34.55
N ARG A 45 -18.12 23.37 34.07
CA ARG A 45 -17.29 22.81 33.00
C ARG A 45 -16.90 21.41 33.46
N ARG A 46 -17.44 20.36 32.82
CA ARG A 46 -16.88 19.02 32.95
C ARG A 46 -15.47 19.11 32.40
N GLN A 47 -14.50 19.15 33.31
CA GLN A 47 -13.11 19.02 32.98
C GLN A 47 -12.94 17.60 32.48
N TRP A 48 -12.82 17.44 31.17
CA TRP A 48 -12.33 16.20 30.59
C TRP A 48 -10.88 16.08 31.03
N SER A 49 -10.64 15.42 32.16
CA SER A 49 -9.31 14.89 32.43
C SER A 49 -9.11 13.79 31.42
N CYS A 50 -8.23 14.04 30.45
CA CYS A 50 -7.58 12.97 29.71
C CYS A 50 -6.78 12.17 30.75
N GLU A 51 -7.44 11.19 31.39
CA GLU A 51 -6.72 10.15 32.11
C GLU A 51 -5.74 9.56 31.11
N LYS A 52 -4.46 9.59 31.50
CA LYS A 52 -3.36 9.08 30.69
C LYS A 52 -3.64 7.61 30.43
N ALA A 53 -4.30 7.30 29.32
CA ALA A 53 -4.25 5.99 28.71
C ALA A 53 -2.76 5.63 28.68
N GLY A 54 -2.44 4.50 29.31
CA GLY A 54 -1.06 4.07 29.52
C GLY A 54 -0.27 4.24 28.23
N ARG A 55 0.93 4.81 28.35
CA ARG A 55 1.90 4.90 27.25
C ARG A 55 2.16 3.49 26.73
N GLY A 56 1.35 3.06 25.76
CA GLY A 56 1.75 2.03 24.82
C GLY A 56 3.04 2.53 24.18
N LYS A 57 4.03 1.64 24.06
CA LYS A 57 5.37 1.92 23.51
C LYS A 57 5.24 2.91 22.34
N THR A 58 5.66 4.16 22.54
CA THR A 58 5.57 5.18 21.51
C THR A 58 6.50 4.75 20.39
N ALA A 59 5.93 4.39 19.24
CA ALA A 59 6.70 4.15 18.04
C ALA A 59 7.46 5.46 17.73
N MET A 60 8.79 5.43 17.65
CA MET A 60 9.55 6.62 17.33
C MET A 60 9.43 6.92 15.83
N ALA A 61 9.33 8.19 15.47
CA ALA A 61 9.48 8.61 14.08
C ALA A 61 10.85 8.15 13.54
N ILE A 62 10.87 7.71 12.29
CA ILE A 62 12.09 7.25 11.61
C ILE A 62 12.50 8.31 10.59
N GLU A 63 13.76 8.70 10.60
CA GLU A 63 14.35 9.63 9.64
C GLU A 63 15.62 9.05 9.02
N GLY A 64 15.86 9.34 7.75
CA GLY A 64 17.05 8.90 7.03
C GLY A 64 17.26 9.63 5.70
N GLN A 65 18.33 9.28 4.99
CA GLN A 65 18.59 9.81 3.66
C GLN A 65 18.85 8.69 2.67
N TYR A 66 18.03 8.63 1.61
CA TYR A 66 18.23 7.69 0.52
C TYR A 66 18.68 8.46 -0.72
N LEU A 67 19.90 8.19 -1.18
CA LEU A 67 20.53 8.87 -2.32
C LEU A 67 20.53 10.41 -2.16
N GLY A 68 20.75 10.89 -0.93
CA GLY A 68 20.73 12.33 -0.62
C GLY A 68 19.34 12.97 -0.56
N MET A 69 18.27 12.19 -0.70
CA MET A 69 16.90 12.66 -0.44
C MET A 69 16.46 12.25 0.96
N GLY A 70 15.86 13.18 1.70
CA GLY A 70 15.32 12.90 3.03
C GLY A 70 14.12 11.95 2.97
N LEU A 71 14.11 10.95 3.86
CA LEU A 71 13.00 10.05 4.09
C LEU A 71 12.57 10.17 5.55
N ARG A 72 11.27 10.36 5.79
CA ARG A 72 10.69 10.45 7.13
C ARG A 72 9.40 9.64 7.18
N ILE A 73 9.26 8.84 8.23
CA ILE A 73 8.03 8.14 8.59
C ILE A 73 7.59 8.66 9.95
N ASP A 74 6.38 9.18 10.01
CA ASP A 74 5.84 9.75 11.23
C ASP A 74 5.48 8.66 12.25
N GLU A 75 5.62 8.97 13.53
CA GLU A 75 5.30 8.04 14.63
C GLU A 75 3.83 7.60 14.65
N LEU A 76 2.94 8.42 14.10
CA LEU A 76 1.52 8.10 13.98
C LEU A 76 1.24 7.03 12.92
N ASP A 77 2.16 6.80 11.98
CA ASP A 77 2.07 5.73 10.98
C ASP A 77 2.65 4.43 11.55
N VAL A 78 1.97 3.90 12.55
CA VAL A 78 2.43 2.76 13.36
C VAL A 78 2.68 1.51 12.50
N GLU A 79 1.87 1.28 11.47
CA GLU A 79 2.02 0.13 10.58
C GLU A 79 3.27 0.22 9.71
N ASN A 80 3.56 1.38 9.10
CA ASN A 80 4.77 1.53 8.31
C ASN A 80 6.02 1.60 9.20
N VAL A 81 5.96 2.26 10.36
CA VAL A 81 7.08 2.26 11.31
C VAL A 81 7.49 0.83 11.68
N GLU A 82 6.54 -0.04 11.97
CA GLU A 82 6.85 -1.44 12.32
C GLU A 82 7.34 -2.25 11.10
N TYR A 83 6.76 -2.04 9.91
CA TYR A 83 7.23 -2.67 8.67
C TYR A 83 8.71 -2.35 8.40
N PHE A 84 9.09 -1.08 8.46
CA PHE A 84 10.45 -0.66 8.15
C PHE A 84 11.46 -1.05 9.23
N LYS A 85 11.06 -1.24 10.49
CA LYS A 85 11.92 -1.87 11.51
C LYS A 85 12.29 -3.31 11.15
N HIS A 86 11.31 -4.09 10.66
CA HIS A 86 11.57 -5.44 10.16
C HIS A 86 12.54 -5.41 8.96
N CYS A 87 12.34 -4.47 8.04
CA CYS A 87 13.28 -4.26 6.94
C CYS A 87 14.69 -3.86 7.43
N ALA A 88 14.81 -3.00 8.44
CA ALA A 88 16.09 -2.60 9.03
C ALA A 88 16.84 -3.78 9.69
N ALA A 89 16.11 -4.75 10.22
CA ALA A 89 16.67 -6.02 10.71
C ALA A 89 16.99 -7.02 9.58
N HIS A 90 16.84 -6.61 8.32
CA HIS A 90 16.98 -7.42 7.11
C HIS A 90 16.10 -8.68 7.13
N ASP A 91 14.93 -8.57 7.78
CA ASP A 91 13.99 -9.69 7.93
C ASP A 91 12.61 -9.30 7.40
N PHE A 92 12.25 -9.79 6.21
CA PHE A 92 11.03 -9.39 5.54
C PHE A 92 9.78 -9.96 6.23
N HIS A 93 8.96 -9.06 6.79
CA HIS A 93 7.71 -9.40 7.45
C HIS A 93 6.53 -8.71 6.76
N LEU A 94 5.40 -9.41 6.73
CA LEU A 94 4.12 -8.85 6.29
C LEU A 94 3.06 -9.06 7.37
N GLN A 95 2.03 -8.20 7.36
CA GLN A 95 0.93 -8.31 8.31
C GLN A 95 0.02 -9.47 7.93
N ALA A 96 -0.12 -10.45 8.84
CA ALA A 96 -1.08 -11.54 8.76
C ALA A 96 -2.32 -11.19 9.59
N CYS A 97 -3.51 -11.27 8.99
CA CYS A 97 -4.76 -11.04 9.73
C CYS A 97 -4.97 -12.14 10.78
N ALA A 98 -5.31 -11.78 12.03
CA ALA A 98 -5.53 -12.76 13.10
C ALA A 98 -6.80 -13.61 12.92
N GLN A 99 -7.75 -13.15 12.08
CA GLN A 99 -9.01 -13.85 11.82
C GLN A 99 -8.95 -14.73 10.57
N CYS A 100 -8.57 -14.17 9.41
CA CYS A 100 -8.56 -14.90 8.15
C CYS A 100 -7.18 -15.41 7.73
N ASN A 101 -6.13 -15.15 8.51
CA ASN A 101 -4.74 -15.56 8.27
C ASN A 101 -4.10 -15.08 6.96
N ARG A 102 -4.78 -14.23 6.18
CA ARG A 102 -4.23 -13.66 4.94
C ARG A 102 -3.16 -12.63 5.24
N LEU A 103 -2.08 -12.71 4.48
CA LEU A 103 -1.02 -11.71 4.44
C LEU A 103 -1.47 -10.53 3.58
N ARG A 104 -1.01 -9.32 3.92
CA ARG A 104 -1.23 -8.10 3.13
C ARG A 104 0.02 -7.27 2.97
N TYR A 105 0.08 -6.62 1.81
CA TYR A 105 1.01 -5.56 1.48
C TYR A 105 0.30 -4.59 0.52
N PRO A 106 0.43 -3.26 0.69
CA PRO A 106 1.13 -2.56 1.77
C PRO A 106 0.55 -2.81 3.17
N PRO A 107 1.26 -2.46 4.25
CA PRO A 107 0.70 -2.46 5.60
C PRO A 107 -0.55 -1.58 5.69
N THR A 108 -1.58 -2.05 6.39
CA THR A 108 -2.84 -1.31 6.57
C THR A 108 -3.42 -1.52 7.97
N THR A 109 -4.20 -0.55 8.44
CA THR A 109 -4.84 -0.54 9.77
C THR A 109 -5.89 -1.63 10.00
N ALA A 110 -6.48 -2.14 8.92
CA ALA A 110 -7.45 -3.23 8.96
C ALA A 110 -7.29 -4.15 7.75
N CYS A 111 -7.71 -5.39 7.92
CA CYS A 111 -7.72 -6.42 6.90
C CYS A 111 -8.74 -6.07 5.79
N PRO A 112 -8.33 -5.93 4.52
CA PRO A 112 -9.26 -5.55 3.44
C PRO A 112 -10.28 -6.64 3.11
N TRP A 113 -10.08 -7.89 3.56
CA TRP A 113 -10.97 -9.01 3.27
C TRP A 113 -12.05 -9.24 4.32
N CYS A 114 -11.72 -9.14 5.61
CA CYS A 114 -12.66 -9.41 6.71
C CYS A 114 -12.87 -8.24 7.68
N MET A 115 -12.22 -7.09 7.44
CA MET A 115 -12.30 -5.87 8.25
C MET A 115 -11.78 -6.00 9.69
N SER A 116 -11.19 -7.14 10.05
CA SER A 116 -10.50 -7.27 11.34
C SER A 116 -9.34 -6.29 11.46
N ARG A 117 -9.22 -5.67 12.62
CA ARG A 117 -8.10 -4.77 12.98
C ARG A 117 -6.96 -5.52 13.66
N GLU A 118 -7.16 -6.79 14.01
CA GLU A 118 -6.17 -7.62 14.66
C GLU A 118 -5.27 -8.29 13.62
N SER A 119 -3.96 -8.09 13.77
CA SER A 119 -2.97 -8.73 12.92
C SER A 119 -1.65 -8.95 13.65
N THR A 120 -0.87 -9.90 13.16
CA THR A 120 0.48 -10.20 13.63
C THR A 120 1.46 -10.00 12.49
N TRP A 121 2.73 -9.73 12.79
CA TRP A 121 3.79 -9.69 11.79
C TRP A 121 4.35 -11.09 11.59
N LYS A 122 4.34 -11.56 10.35
CA LYS A 122 4.83 -12.89 9.98
C LYS A 122 5.97 -12.75 9.00
N LYS A 123 7.06 -13.48 9.26
CA LYS A 123 8.19 -13.61 8.34
C LYS A 123 7.72 -14.23 7.03
N VAL A 124 8.14 -13.64 5.91
CA VAL A 124 7.79 -14.08 4.56
C VAL A 124 9.06 -14.28 3.75
N ALA A 125 9.06 -15.31 2.91
CA ALA A 125 10.13 -15.49 1.95
C ALA A 125 10.08 -14.35 0.93
N GLY A 126 11.09 -13.46 0.96
CA GLY A 126 11.25 -12.39 -0.02
C GLY A 126 11.72 -12.92 -1.37
N LYS A 127 10.95 -13.81 -2.00
CA LYS A 127 11.23 -14.42 -3.30
C LYS A 127 10.01 -14.30 -4.21
N GLY A 128 10.24 -14.09 -5.50
CA GLY A 128 9.17 -13.89 -6.45
C GLY A 128 9.63 -13.81 -7.89
N ALA A 129 8.69 -13.44 -8.76
CA ALA A 129 8.95 -13.16 -10.17
C ALA A 129 8.54 -11.71 -10.50
N VAL A 130 9.30 -11.07 -11.39
CA VAL A 130 8.94 -9.76 -11.93
C VAL A 130 7.60 -9.86 -12.65
N HIS A 131 6.58 -9.20 -12.11
CA HIS A 131 5.25 -9.09 -12.70
C HIS A 131 5.25 -8.01 -13.80
N SER A 132 5.82 -6.85 -13.45
CA SER A 132 5.99 -5.71 -14.34
C SER A 132 7.23 -4.92 -13.93
N TYR A 133 7.73 -4.08 -14.82
CA TYR A 133 8.88 -3.23 -14.54
C TYR A 133 8.79 -1.91 -15.32
N THR A 134 9.56 -0.91 -14.87
CA THR A 134 9.84 0.30 -15.63
C THR A 134 11.34 0.59 -15.61
N GLU A 135 11.90 0.93 -16.78
CA GLU A 135 13.29 1.35 -16.94
C GLU A 135 13.32 2.87 -17.08
N VAL A 136 13.96 3.53 -16.12
CA VAL A 136 13.98 4.99 -16.04
C VAL A 136 15.27 5.49 -16.68
N HIS A 137 15.16 5.98 -17.92
CA HIS A 137 16.28 6.57 -18.67
C HIS A 137 16.49 8.06 -18.39
N HIS A 138 15.43 8.77 -17.95
CA HIS A 138 15.47 10.19 -17.66
C HIS A 138 15.05 10.47 -16.21
N ALA A 139 16.01 10.77 -15.34
CA ALA A 139 15.76 11.07 -13.95
C ALA A 139 15.41 12.55 -13.73
N ILE A 140 14.19 12.81 -13.26
CA ILE A 140 13.74 14.15 -12.84
C ILE A 140 14.52 14.58 -11.58
N GLN A 141 14.64 13.67 -10.61
CA GLN A 141 15.34 13.92 -9.36
C GLN A 141 16.86 13.94 -9.56
N PRO A 142 17.57 15.01 -9.13
CA PRO A 142 19.03 15.12 -9.27
C PRO A 142 19.80 13.91 -8.73
N SER A 143 19.36 13.38 -7.58
CA SER A 143 19.92 12.21 -6.91
C SER A 143 20.03 10.95 -7.77
N PHE A 144 19.18 10.82 -8.79
CA PHE A 144 19.15 9.64 -9.68
C PHE A 144 19.79 9.89 -11.04
N ARG A 145 20.20 11.11 -11.39
CA ARG A 145 20.72 11.42 -12.74
C ARG A 145 21.97 10.63 -13.10
N ALA A 146 22.88 10.44 -12.14
CA ALA A 146 24.09 9.64 -12.34
C ALA A 146 23.83 8.12 -12.28
N LYS A 147 22.58 7.70 -12.05
CA LYS A 147 22.18 6.30 -11.86
C LYS A 147 21.28 5.81 -12.99
N THR A 148 21.03 6.61 -14.03
CA THR A 148 20.25 6.17 -15.19
C THR A 148 21.11 5.31 -16.13
N PRO A 149 20.52 4.29 -16.78
CA PRO A 149 19.19 3.74 -16.50
C PRO A 149 19.17 2.95 -15.19
N TYR A 150 18.10 3.12 -14.41
CA TYR A 150 17.78 2.24 -13.27
C TYR A 150 16.41 1.62 -13.51
N MET A 151 16.14 0.49 -12.85
CA MET A 151 14.92 -0.26 -13.03
C MET A 151 14.12 -0.33 -11.73
N VAL A 152 12.82 -0.03 -11.81
CA VAL A 152 11.85 -0.25 -10.74
C VAL A 152 11.04 -1.49 -11.10
N LEU A 153 10.95 -2.43 -10.17
CA LEU A 153 10.30 -3.72 -10.31
C LEU A 153 9.01 -3.74 -9.49
N LEU A 154 7.97 -4.32 -10.07
CA LEU A 154 6.79 -4.80 -9.37
C LEU A 154 6.88 -6.33 -9.35
N VAL A 155 7.05 -6.92 -8.18
CA VAL A 155 7.33 -8.36 -8.04
C VAL A 155 6.14 -9.07 -7.41
N ASP A 156 5.63 -10.10 -8.08
CA ASP A 156 4.69 -11.05 -7.48
C ASP A 156 5.49 -11.97 -6.55
N LEU A 157 5.23 -11.92 -5.25
CA LEU A 157 5.80 -12.88 -4.31
C LEU A 157 5.27 -14.29 -4.61
N ASP A 158 6.11 -15.31 -4.41
CA ASP A 158 5.63 -16.70 -4.46
C ASP A 158 4.70 -17.01 -3.29
N THR A 159 4.91 -16.32 -2.16
CA THR A 159 4.06 -16.45 -0.99
C THR A 159 2.67 -15.88 -1.29
N GLN A 160 1.63 -16.70 -1.07
CA GLN A 160 0.23 -16.34 -1.31
C GLN A 160 -0.06 -15.91 -2.76
N LYS A 161 0.65 -16.50 -3.74
CA LYS A 161 0.33 -16.32 -5.15
C LYS A 161 -0.86 -17.20 -5.55
N GLY A 162 -1.80 -16.63 -6.28
CA GLY A 162 -3.05 -17.29 -6.67
C GLY A 162 -4.09 -17.36 -5.55
N GLU A 163 -3.90 -16.60 -4.47
CA GLU A 163 -4.81 -16.54 -3.33
C GLU A 163 -5.14 -15.08 -2.96
N PRO A 164 -6.44 -14.70 -2.82
CA PRO A 164 -7.62 -15.57 -2.82
C PRO A 164 -8.11 -16.01 -4.21
N THR A 165 -7.73 -15.33 -5.28
CA THR A 165 -8.09 -15.71 -6.65
C THR A 165 -6.85 -16.01 -7.51
N PRO A 166 -6.98 -16.80 -8.60
CA PRO A 166 -5.83 -17.23 -9.42
C PRO A 166 -4.96 -16.09 -9.98
N ASP A 167 -5.53 -14.90 -10.17
CA ASP A 167 -4.85 -13.74 -10.77
C ASP A 167 -4.24 -12.78 -9.72
N GLU A 168 -4.40 -13.08 -8.43
CA GLU A 168 -3.93 -12.26 -7.34
C GLU A 168 -2.61 -12.75 -6.77
N ALA A 169 -1.78 -11.80 -6.33
CA ALA A 169 -0.53 -12.06 -5.64
C ALA A 169 -0.19 -10.87 -4.74
N LEU A 170 0.65 -11.09 -3.74
CA LEU A 170 1.27 -10.00 -3.01
C LEU A 170 2.31 -9.35 -3.90
N ARG A 171 2.10 -8.07 -4.22
CA ARG A 171 2.98 -7.31 -5.13
C ARG A 171 3.76 -6.26 -4.37
N VAL A 172 5.08 -6.40 -4.38
CA VAL A 172 5.98 -5.50 -3.67
C VAL A 172 6.86 -4.75 -4.67
N ILE A 173 6.89 -3.43 -4.52
CA ILE A 173 7.67 -2.53 -5.38
C ILE A 173 9.06 -2.36 -4.77
N GLY A 174 10.07 -2.37 -5.62
CA GLY A 174 11.45 -2.02 -5.26
C GLY A 174 12.30 -1.83 -6.51
N ASN A 175 13.44 -1.17 -6.38
CA ASN A 175 14.45 -1.06 -7.41
C ASN A 175 15.17 -2.40 -7.63
N LEU A 176 15.69 -2.58 -8.85
CA LEU A 176 16.71 -3.57 -9.12
C LEU A 176 18.04 -3.09 -8.54
N CYS A 177 18.61 -3.92 -7.67
CA CYS A 177 19.85 -3.69 -6.98
C CYS A 177 20.81 -4.87 -7.16
N THR A 178 22.08 -4.62 -6.88
CA THR A 178 23.09 -5.64 -6.61
C THR A 178 22.80 -6.35 -5.28
N PRO A 179 23.43 -7.51 -5.00
CA PRO A 179 23.21 -8.26 -3.77
C PRO A 179 23.47 -7.48 -2.47
N ASP A 180 24.33 -6.47 -2.52
CA ASP A 180 24.70 -5.54 -1.44
C ASP A 180 23.79 -4.30 -1.36
N GLY A 181 22.68 -4.28 -2.10
CA GLY A 181 21.66 -3.23 -1.99
C GLY A 181 22.00 -1.92 -2.70
N GLN A 182 23.01 -1.89 -3.58
CA GLN A 182 23.28 -0.74 -4.45
C GLN A 182 22.46 -0.83 -5.73
N LEU A 183 22.06 0.31 -6.31
CA LEU A 183 21.34 0.30 -7.58
C LEU A 183 22.11 -0.47 -8.65
N ALA A 184 21.40 -1.33 -9.38
CA ALA A 184 22.02 -2.23 -10.33
C ALA A 184 22.70 -1.47 -11.50
N PRO A 185 23.85 -1.95 -11.99
CA PRO A 185 24.51 -1.36 -13.13
C PRO A 185 23.74 -1.63 -14.45
N PRO A 186 23.97 -0.83 -15.51
CA PRO A 186 23.18 -0.91 -16.75
C PRO A 186 23.22 -2.28 -17.45
N ASP A 187 24.32 -3.03 -17.35
CA ASP A 187 24.45 -4.38 -17.89
C ASP A 187 23.51 -5.37 -17.17
N MET A 188 23.34 -5.22 -15.85
CA MET A 188 22.39 -6.01 -15.08
C MET A 188 20.95 -5.62 -15.40
N VAL A 189 20.67 -4.32 -15.55
CA VAL A 189 19.36 -3.81 -15.97
C VAL A 189 18.90 -4.45 -17.28
N LYS A 190 19.79 -4.61 -18.26
CA LYS A 190 19.49 -5.23 -19.56
C LYS A 190 19.07 -6.70 -19.50
N ARG A 191 19.39 -7.42 -18.41
CA ARG A 191 19.11 -8.85 -18.27
C ARG A 191 17.74 -9.16 -17.64
N VAL A 192 17.08 -8.17 -17.02
CA VAL A 192 15.89 -8.40 -16.18
C VAL A 192 14.60 -8.06 -16.93
N GLY A 193 13.76 -9.04 -17.26
CA GLY A 193 12.42 -8.79 -17.81
C GLY A 193 11.30 -9.34 -16.96
N VAL A 194 10.07 -9.25 -17.45
CA VAL A 194 8.91 -9.93 -16.85
C VAL A 194 9.18 -11.44 -16.81
N GLY A 195 8.90 -12.04 -15.66
CA GLY A 195 9.15 -13.45 -15.35
C GLY A 195 10.51 -13.72 -14.70
N THR A 196 11.46 -12.78 -14.71
CA THR A 196 12.77 -12.96 -14.05
C THR A 196 12.59 -13.31 -12.58
N ARG A 197 13.31 -14.32 -12.10
CA ARG A 197 13.26 -14.75 -10.70
C ARG A 197 14.18 -13.85 -9.88
N VAL A 198 13.61 -13.26 -8.83
CA VAL A 198 14.27 -12.28 -7.98
C VAL A 198 14.09 -12.63 -6.51
N ARG A 199 15.03 -12.16 -5.70
CA ARG A 199 14.98 -12.24 -4.24
C ARG A 199 15.20 -10.86 -3.65
N MET A 200 14.64 -10.66 -2.48
CA MET A 200 14.71 -9.40 -1.76
C MET A 200 16.12 -9.19 -1.21
N VAL A 201 16.56 -7.95 -1.25
CA VAL A 201 17.75 -7.41 -0.58
C VAL A 201 17.35 -6.10 0.10
N PHE A 202 18.18 -5.63 1.01
CA PHE A 202 17.90 -4.41 1.76
C PHE A 202 18.96 -3.35 1.44
N SER A 203 18.51 -2.13 1.19
CA SER A 203 19.37 -0.95 1.12
C SER A 203 19.25 -0.20 2.43
N ASP A 204 20.29 -0.22 3.25
CA ASP A 204 20.32 0.54 4.50
C ASP A 204 20.31 2.05 4.23
N VAL A 205 19.40 2.75 4.88
CA VAL A 205 19.19 4.21 4.68
C VAL A 205 19.64 4.99 5.91
N SER A 206 19.30 4.51 7.10
CA SER A 206 19.77 5.02 8.39
C SER A 206 19.49 4.01 9.50
N ASP A 207 19.92 4.32 10.72
CA ASP A 207 19.63 3.50 11.90
C ASP A 207 18.11 3.35 12.08
N GLY A 208 17.62 2.12 11.93
CA GLY A 208 16.21 1.79 12.08
C GLY A 208 15.38 1.80 10.79
N ILE A 209 15.99 2.02 9.63
CA ILE A 209 15.31 1.85 8.33
C ILE A 209 16.20 1.35 7.22
N ALA A 210 15.73 0.29 6.57
CA ALA A 210 16.24 -0.18 5.30
C ALA A 210 15.10 -0.31 4.29
N LEU A 211 15.38 -0.06 3.02
CA LEU A 211 14.42 -0.20 1.94
C LEU A 211 14.49 -1.61 1.37
N PRO A 212 13.36 -2.33 1.24
CA PRO A 212 13.31 -3.59 0.50
C PRO A 212 13.48 -3.31 -1.00
N GLN A 213 14.50 -3.94 -1.59
CA GLN A 213 14.81 -3.89 -3.01
C GLN A 213 14.91 -5.32 -3.56
N TRP A 214 15.18 -5.45 -4.86
CA TRP A 214 15.22 -6.73 -5.55
C TRP A 214 16.56 -6.96 -6.21
N THR A 215 17.06 -8.19 -6.14
CA THR A 215 18.20 -8.64 -6.96
C THR A 215 17.85 -9.94 -7.67
N ILE A 216 18.59 -10.30 -8.72
CA ILE A 216 18.37 -11.56 -9.44
C ILE A 216 18.62 -12.73 -8.47
N ASP A 217 17.68 -13.67 -8.40
CA ASP A 217 17.88 -14.90 -7.63
C ASP A 217 18.67 -15.90 -8.47
N GLU A 218 20.00 -15.87 -8.37
CA GLU A 218 20.89 -16.81 -9.05
C GLU A 218 20.72 -18.26 -8.58
N THR A 219 20.05 -18.49 -7.44
CA THR A 219 19.77 -19.83 -6.92
C THR A 219 18.48 -20.42 -7.49
N ALA A 220 17.65 -19.62 -8.15
CA ALA A 220 16.39 -20.04 -8.74
C ALA A 220 16.57 -20.37 -10.23
N GLN A 221 15.80 -21.35 -10.72
CA GLN A 221 15.70 -21.62 -12.15
C GLN A 221 15.10 -20.41 -12.88
N GLN A 222 15.90 -19.77 -13.72
CA GLN A 222 15.45 -18.62 -14.52
C GLN A 222 14.64 -19.10 -15.73
N PRO A 223 13.64 -18.32 -16.19
CA PRO A 223 12.93 -18.61 -17.43
C PRO A 223 13.87 -18.54 -18.64
N ALA A 224 13.68 -19.42 -19.62
CA ALA A 224 14.50 -19.46 -20.83
C ALA A 224 14.42 -18.16 -21.66
N LYS A 225 13.26 -17.48 -21.61
CA LYS A 225 13.04 -16.18 -22.24
C LYS A 225 12.30 -15.28 -21.26
N VAL A 226 12.84 -14.10 -21.03
CA VAL A 226 12.17 -13.01 -20.33
C VAL A 226 11.51 -12.09 -21.34
N TRP A 227 10.35 -11.54 -21.00
CA TRP A 227 9.74 -10.51 -21.82
C TRP A 227 10.31 -9.15 -21.42
N ARG A 228 10.80 -8.39 -22.42
CA ARG A 228 11.26 -7.01 -22.28
C ARG A 228 10.68 -6.17 -23.40
N TYR A 229 10.47 -4.88 -23.14
CA TYR A 229 10.30 -3.90 -24.20
C TYR A 229 11.48 -3.97 -25.17
N ALA A 230 11.19 -3.87 -26.46
CA ALA A 230 12.23 -3.71 -27.47
C ALA A 230 13.01 -2.43 -27.15
N GLN A 231 14.30 -2.57 -26.84
CA GLN A 231 15.18 -1.43 -26.69
C GLN A 231 15.62 -1.03 -28.09
N GLU A 232 15.39 0.23 -28.45
CA GLU A 232 15.89 0.84 -29.69
C GLU A 232 17.43 0.93 -29.71
#